data_AF-A0A1Q7JR07-F1
#
_entry.id   AF-A0A1Q7JR07-F1
#
_cell.length_a   1.000
_cell.length_b   1.000
_cell.length_c   1.000
_cell.angle_alpha   90.00
_cell.angle_beta   90.00
_cell.angle_gamma   90.00
#
_symmetry.space_group_name_H-M   'P 1'
#
loop_
_entity.id
_entity.type
_entity.pdbx_description
1 polymer ?
#
loop_
_entity_poly.entity_id
_entity_poly.type
_entity_poly.pdbx_seq_one_letter_code
_entity_poly.pdbx_strand_id
1 'polypeptide(L)'
;MKISWRLVVGAGLAGLWLSGFAMVERPAAQGQTATSTTRKKAGEAFKNVTTSTLKELSVDDFVASMGLISANLGLDCADCHPHAGTDQADFVIDTPRKQTTRRMVEMVATINRTNFGGVQRVTCWTCHHGRITPSTTIALDAWYDIPNAEIDDLVRSESGQPSADQILDKYIQALGGAQRLAGLTSFVATGTAVAYGELGGNADFTILAKGPNQRTTLITYKDHPERGASSWSFDGRTGWMKTPRGLLGEYELVGSELDGVRLEAQLSFPGQIKQALDNWRGGAARSIGDRDFLAVQGSGPRGFLATLYFDPATGLLARVVRYGPSPIGRMPTQIDYSDYRDVGGIKFPFEYKFTWLDGRYTAKLNDVKTNVAIDAARFGRPSAK
;
A
#
# COMPACT_ATOMS: atom_id res chain seq x y z
N MET A 1 22.41 -45.89 49.66
CA MET A 1 23.77 -46.23 50.11
C MET A 1 24.57 -44.94 50.21
N LYS A 2 24.92 -44.54 51.44
CA LYS A 2 25.90 -43.50 51.73
C LYS A 2 27.28 -44.02 51.32
N ILE A 3 28.18 -43.15 50.86
CA ILE A 3 29.56 -43.04 51.35
C ILE A 3 30.10 -41.68 50.91
N SER A 4 30.48 -40.91 51.93
CA SER A 4 31.25 -39.68 51.88
C SER A 4 32.70 -39.98 52.26
N TRP A 5 33.67 -39.25 51.72
CA TRP A 5 34.92 -38.98 52.44
C TRP A 5 35.37 -37.53 52.28
N ARG A 6 35.88 -37.00 53.39
CA ARG A 6 36.43 -35.66 53.63
C ARG A 6 37.92 -35.79 53.93
N LEU A 7 38.71 -34.74 53.65
CA LEU A 7 39.79 -34.11 54.45
C LEU A 7 40.65 -33.24 53.49
N VAL A 8 40.66 -31.90 53.55
CA VAL A 8 41.27 -30.91 54.50
C VAL A 8 42.72 -30.51 54.17
N VAL A 9 42.82 -29.30 53.57
CA VAL A 9 43.66 -28.11 53.88
C VAL A 9 45.20 -28.14 53.78
N GLY A 10 45.72 -27.14 53.04
CA GLY A 10 47.04 -26.53 53.20
C GLY A 10 47.07 -25.13 52.55
N ALA A 11 47.31 -24.08 53.35
CA ALA A 11 47.31 -22.66 52.96
C ALA A 11 48.69 -22.19 52.45
N GLY A 12 48.73 -21.15 51.62
CA GLY A 12 49.99 -20.51 51.20
C GLY A 12 49.88 -19.35 50.19
N LEU A 13 49.51 -18.17 50.70
CA LEU A 13 49.92 -16.79 50.39
C LEU A 13 50.37 -16.30 48.98
N ALA A 14 49.90 -15.07 48.69
CA ALA A 14 50.42 -14.01 47.80
C ALA A 14 50.28 -14.27 46.29
N GLY A 15 49.67 -13.42 45.47
CA GLY A 15 49.33 -12.00 45.59
C GLY A 15 49.68 -11.37 44.24
N LEU A 16 48.69 -10.91 43.47
CA LEU A 16 48.86 -9.91 42.41
C LEU A 16 47.49 -9.48 41.88
N TRP A 17 47.22 -8.20 42.04
CA TRP A 17 46.11 -7.45 41.47
C TRP A 17 46.19 -7.45 39.95
N LEU A 18 45.11 -7.79 39.26
CA LEU A 18 44.75 -7.20 37.98
C LEU A 18 43.22 -7.27 37.83
N SER A 19 42.62 -6.09 37.80
CA SER A 19 41.21 -5.80 37.55
C SER A 19 40.76 -6.37 36.20
N GLY A 20 40.04 -7.48 36.21
CA GLY A 20 39.32 -8.02 35.06
C GLY A 20 37.95 -7.38 34.96
N PHE A 21 37.79 -6.39 34.09
CA PHE A 21 36.48 -5.97 33.60
C PHE A 21 35.87 -7.16 32.83
N ALA A 22 34.90 -7.84 33.43
CA ALA A 22 34.03 -8.75 32.70
C ALA A 22 33.18 -7.91 31.74
N MET A 23 33.57 -7.87 30.46
CA MET A 23 32.71 -7.40 29.38
C MET A 23 31.49 -8.32 29.34
N VAL A 24 30.38 -7.86 29.90
CA VAL A 24 29.06 -8.38 29.58
C VAL A 24 28.80 -7.97 28.13
N GLU A 25 29.03 -8.89 27.20
CA GLU A 25 28.51 -8.76 25.84
C GLU A 25 26.99 -8.72 25.94
N ARG A 26 26.44 -7.50 25.89
CA ARG A 26 25.02 -7.29 25.61
C ARG A 26 24.77 -7.82 24.20
N PRO A 27 23.79 -8.72 23.98
CA PRO A 27 23.40 -9.06 22.62
C PRO A 27 22.91 -7.77 21.95
N ALA A 28 23.64 -7.34 20.92
CA ALA A 28 23.29 -6.18 20.13
C ALA A 28 21.93 -6.41 19.50
N ALA A 29 21.02 -5.48 19.77
CA ALA A 29 19.67 -5.43 19.24
C ALA A 29 19.65 -5.59 17.71
N GLN A 30 18.97 -6.61 17.22
CA GLN A 30 18.49 -6.69 15.84
C GLN A 30 17.42 -5.61 15.63
N GLY A 31 17.84 -4.39 15.34
CA GLY A 31 16.95 -3.26 15.02
C GLY A 31 17.40 -2.40 13.85
N GLN A 32 18.53 -2.73 13.22
CA GLN A 32 19.16 -1.91 12.17
C GLN A 32 19.13 -2.53 10.75
N THR A 33 18.49 -3.69 10.55
CA THR A 33 18.54 -4.39 9.25
C THR A 33 17.44 -3.98 8.27
N ALA A 34 16.23 -3.62 8.72
CA ALA A 34 15.09 -3.35 7.83
C ALA A 34 15.14 -2.02 7.05
N THR A 35 15.76 -0.97 7.60
CA THR A 35 15.87 0.35 6.92
C THR A 35 16.96 0.41 5.85
N SER A 36 17.98 -0.45 5.95
CA SER A 36 19.05 -0.51 4.95
C SER A 36 18.66 -1.33 3.72
N THR A 37 17.71 -2.25 3.85
CA THR A 37 17.27 -3.14 2.78
C THR A 37 16.25 -2.48 1.86
N THR A 38 15.34 -1.64 2.36
CA THR A 38 14.28 -1.05 1.52
C THR A 38 14.77 0.00 0.52
N ARG A 39 15.90 0.67 0.80
CA ARG A 39 16.52 1.62 -0.14
C ARG A 39 17.34 0.96 -1.24
N LYS A 40 17.58 -0.36 -1.15
CA LYS A 40 18.27 -1.11 -2.20
C LYS A 40 17.32 -1.43 -3.35
N LYS A 41 17.89 -1.77 -4.49
CA LYS A 41 17.12 -2.38 -5.57
C LYS A 41 16.75 -3.82 -5.22
N ALA A 42 15.66 -4.32 -5.79
CA ALA A 42 15.15 -5.66 -5.48
C ALA A 42 16.19 -6.77 -5.72
N GLY A 43 17.02 -6.66 -6.77
CA GLY A 43 18.09 -7.62 -7.06
C GLY A 43 19.23 -7.64 -6.03
N GLU A 44 19.35 -6.60 -5.21
CA GLU A 44 20.33 -6.49 -4.12
C GLU A 44 19.69 -6.86 -2.77
N ALA A 45 18.39 -6.62 -2.62
CA ALA A 45 17.64 -6.88 -1.40
C ALA A 45 17.19 -8.35 -1.29
N PHE A 46 16.85 -8.98 -2.41
CA PHE A 46 16.25 -10.32 -2.45
C PHE A 46 17.09 -11.31 -3.26
N LYS A 47 17.07 -12.57 -2.83
CA LYS A 47 17.70 -13.67 -3.55
C LYS A 47 16.83 -14.08 -4.75
N ASN A 48 17.46 -14.57 -5.81
CA ASN A 48 16.80 -15.12 -6.99
C ASN A 48 15.88 -14.15 -7.77
N VAL A 49 16.13 -12.84 -7.65
CA VAL A 49 15.52 -11.81 -8.50
C VAL A 49 16.46 -11.51 -9.67
N THR A 50 16.29 -12.24 -10.77
CA THR A 50 17.28 -12.29 -11.87
C THR A 50 16.86 -11.61 -13.16
N THR A 51 15.59 -11.20 -13.31
CA THR A 51 15.12 -10.54 -14.53
C THR A 51 15.68 -9.13 -14.66
N SER A 52 15.98 -8.70 -15.88
CA SER A 52 16.49 -7.37 -16.25
C SER A 52 15.63 -6.21 -15.76
N THR A 53 14.33 -6.42 -15.59
CA THR A 53 13.38 -5.38 -15.19
C THR A 53 13.02 -5.42 -13.70
N LEU A 54 12.60 -6.56 -13.15
CA LEU A 54 12.17 -6.63 -11.74
C LEU A 54 13.31 -6.39 -10.74
N LYS A 55 14.55 -6.75 -11.09
CA LYS A 55 15.71 -6.55 -10.20
C LYS A 55 16.00 -5.07 -9.94
N GLU A 56 15.55 -4.18 -10.83
CA GLU A 56 15.82 -2.74 -10.77
C GLU A 56 14.76 -1.97 -9.98
N LEU A 57 13.65 -2.63 -9.64
CA LEU A 57 12.58 -2.03 -8.84
C LEU A 57 13.07 -1.71 -7.43
N SER A 58 12.40 -0.73 -6.81
CA SER A 58 12.47 -0.57 -5.36
C SER A 58 11.93 -1.83 -4.67
N VAL A 59 12.28 -2.03 -3.39
CA VAL A 59 11.76 -3.17 -2.62
C VAL A 59 10.22 -3.19 -2.62
N ASP A 60 9.59 -2.03 -2.42
CA ASP A 60 8.13 -1.92 -2.35
C ASP A 60 7.47 -2.24 -3.70
N ASP A 61 7.99 -1.66 -4.79
CA ASP A 61 7.45 -1.91 -6.13
C ASP A 61 7.66 -3.37 -6.55
N PHE A 62 8.77 -4.00 -6.14
CA PHE A 62 8.99 -5.42 -6.38
C PHE A 62 7.96 -6.29 -5.65
N VAL A 63 7.73 -6.06 -4.35
CA VAL A 63 6.75 -6.82 -3.58
C VAL A 63 5.34 -6.63 -4.16
N ALA A 64 4.96 -5.39 -4.46
CA ALA A 64 3.68 -5.10 -5.10
C ALA A 64 3.55 -5.76 -6.49
N SER A 65 4.65 -5.90 -7.24
CA SER A 65 4.64 -6.60 -8.53
C SER A 65 4.34 -8.11 -8.40
N MET A 66 4.65 -8.74 -7.25
CA MET A 66 4.27 -10.14 -7.02
C MET A 66 2.76 -10.31 -6.87
N GLY A 67 2.09 -9.38 -6.17
CA GLY A 67 0.63 -9.30 -6.12
C GLY A 67 0.04 -9.08 -7.51
N LEU A 68 0.68 -8.22 -8.32
CA LEU A 68 0.24 -7.95 -9.69
C LEU A 68 0.34 -9.20 -10.58
N ILE A 69 1.43 -9.97 -10.48
CA ILE A 69 1.59 -11.24 -11.19
C ILE A 69 0.47 -12.22 -10.78
N SER A 70 0.22 -12.34 -9.48
CA SER A 70 -0.80 -13.25 -8.93
C SER A 70 -2.19 -12.90 -9.47
N ALA A 71 -2.58 -11.62 -9.39
CA ALA A 71 -3.84 -11.12 -9.93
C ALA A 71 -3.96 -11.31 -11.45
N ASN A 72 -2.89 -11.05 -12.21
CA ASN A 72 -2.91 -11.25 -13.66
C ASN A 72 -3.10 -12.72 -14.05
N LEU A 73 -2.52 -13.66 -13.29
CA LEU A 73 -2.56 -15.09 -13.58
C LEU A 73 -3.77 -15.81 -12.96
N GLY A 74 -4.53 -15.15 -12.09
CA GLY A 74 -5.60 -15.79 -11.30
C GLY A 74 -5.05 -16.84 -10.32
N LEU A 75 -3.89 -16.55 -9.71
CA LEU A 75 -3.22 -17.41 -8.74
C LEU A 75 -3.08 -16.66 -7.40
N ASP A 76 -2.76 -17.42 -6.35
CA ASP A 76 -2.37 -16.90 -5.05
C ASP A 76 -0.85 -17.02 -4.82
N CYS A 77 -0.36 -16.34 -3.78
CA CYS A 77 1.05 -16.37 -3.39
C CYS A 77 1.57 -17.81 -3.19
N ALA A 78 0.75 -18.68 -2.59
CA ALA A 78 1.10 -20.07 -2.27
C ALA A 78 1.26 -20.96 -3.52
N ASP A 79 0.65 -20.59 -4.66
CA ASP A 79 0.81 -21.32 -5.92
C ASP A 79 2.22 -21.15 -6.52
N CYS A 80 2.93 -20.08 -6.11
CA CYS A 80 4.27 -19.75 -6.56
C CYS A 80 5.34 -19.96 -5.48
N HIS A 81 5.01 -19.67 -4.23
CA HIS A 81 5.90 -19.67 -3.08
C HIS A 81 5.41 -20.69 -2.04
N PRO A 82 6.10 -21.84 -1.89
CA PRO A 82 5.71 -22.87 -0.93
C PRO A 82 5.46 -22.30 0.46
N HIS A 83 4.33 -22.68 1.07
CA HIS A 83 3.90 -22.28 2.41
C HIS A 83 3.71 -20.76 2.62
N ALA A 84 3.62 -19.96 1.54
CA ALA A 84 3.28 -18.54 1.67
C ALA A 84 1.96 -18.35 2.43
N GLY A 85 1.94 -17.34 3.31
CA GLY A 85 0.85 -17.13 4.27
C GLY A 85 1.08 -17.79 5.64
N THR A 86 2.21 -18.50 5.83
CA THR A 86 2.62 -19.09 7.11
C THR A 86 4.04 -18.68 7.49
N ASP A 87 4.45 -18.98 8.72
CA ASP A 87 5.83 -18.77 9.19
C ASP A 87 6.86 -19.67 8.49
N GLN A 88 6.41 -20.64 7.68
CA GLN A 88 7.26 -21.57 6.93
C GLN A 88 7.42 -21.18 5.45
N ALA A 89 6.99 -19.97 5.07
CA ALA A 89 7.03 -19.51 3.69
C ALA A 89 8.44 -19.50 3.10
N ASP A 90 8.63 -20.16 1.96
CA ASP A 90 9.87 -20.13 1.19
C ASP A 90 9.72 -19.29 -0.08
N PHE A 91 10.16 -18.04 0.01
CA PHE A 91 10.15 -17.13 -1.13
C PHE A 91 11.33 -17.34 -2.08
N VAL A 92 12.40 -18.00 -1.63
CA VAL A 92 13.68 -18.12 -2.35
C VAL A 92 13.66 -19.30 -3.31
N ILE A 93 13.09 -20.43 -2.90
CA ILE A 93 13.05 -21.67 -3.68
C ILE A 93 12.62 -21.41 -5.12
N ASP A 94 13.38 -21.97 -6.05
CA ASP A 94 13.16 -21.74 -7.47
C ASP A 94 12.31 -22.86 -8.07
N THR A 95 11.06 -22.54 -8.36
CA THR A 95 10.09 -23.50 -8.91
C THR A 95 10.03 -23.39 -10.44
N PRO A 96 9.61 -24.45 -11.15
CA PRO A 96 9.37 -24.37 -12.60
C PRO A 96 8.42 -23.24 -13.00
N ARG A 97 7.46 -22.93 -12.13
CA ARG A 97 6.54 -21.79 -12.30
C ARG A 97 7.30 -20.47 -12.23
N LYS A 98 8.12 -20.22 -11.19
CA LYS A 98 8.94 -19.00 -11.08
C LYS A 98 9.91 -18.83 -12.26
N GLN A 99 10.54 -19.91 -12.73
CA GLN A 99 11.39 -19.90 -13.92
C GLN A 99 10.63 -19.47 -15.17
N THR A 100 9.40 -19.96 -15.34
CA THR A 100 8.52 -19.57 -16.44
C THR A 100 8.08 -18.11 -16.33
N THR A 101 7.66 -17.68 -15.14
CA THR A 101 7.29 -16.28 -14.88
C THR A 101 8.43 -15.33 -15.26
N ARG A 102 9.68 -15.63 -14.89
CA ARG A 102 10.83 -14.79 -15.27
C ARG A 102 11.02 -14.70 -16.79
N ARG A 103 10.82 -15.79 -17.53
CA ARG A 103 10.84 -15.76 -19.00
C ARG A 103 9.73 -14.87 -19.56
N MET A 104 8.53 -14.92 -18.99
CA MET A 104 7.40 -14.08 -19.42
C MET A 104 7.62 -12.59 -19.13
N VAL A 105 8.23 -12.26 -17.98
CA VAL A 105 8.65 -10.89 -17.65
C VAL A 105 9.62 -10.34 -18.69
N GLU A 106 10.63 -11.12 -19.09
CA GLU A 106 11.56 -10.71 -20.16
C GLU A 106 10.88 -10.60 -21.52
N MET A 107 9.91 -11.46 -21.80
CA MET A 107 9.14 -11.44 -23.04
C MET A 107 8.37 -10.13 -23.19
N VAL A 108 7.58 -9.73 -22.18
CA VAL A 108 6.81 -8.47 -22.27
C VAL A 108 7.73 -7.24 -22.29
N ALA A 109 8.84 -7.27 -21.54
CA ALA A 109 9.85 -6.21 -21.59
C ALA A 109 10.46 -6.09 -23.01
N THR A 110 10.76 -7.22 -23.64
CA THR A 110 11.31 -7.28 -25.00
C THR A 110 10.29 -6.79 -26.01
N ILE A 111 9.02 -7.26 -25.96
CA ILE A 111 7.96 -6.82 -26.87
C ILE A 111 7.79 -5.30 -26.83
N ASN A 112 7.73 -4.70 -25.63
CA ASN A 112 7.59 -3.26 -25.47
C ASN A 112 8.80 -2.50 -26.03
N ARG A 113 10.02 -2.98 -25.75
CA ARG A 113 11.24 -2.36 -26.26
C ARG A 113 11.31 -2.42 -27.78
N THR A 114 11.03 -3.57 -28.40
CA THR A 114 11.27 -3.79 -29.82
C THR A 114 10.15 -3.28 -30.72
N ASN A 115 8.89 -3.30 -30.25
CA ASN A 115 7.72 -2.98 -31.09
C ASN A 115 7.06 -1.65 -30.73
N PHE A 116 7.28 -1.14 -29.52
CA PHE A 116 6.57 0.04 -29.00
C PHE A 116 7.53 1.14 -28.54
N GLY A 117 8.80 1.09 -28.98
CA GLY A 117 9.81 2.11 -28.63
C GLY A 117 10.06 2.23 -27.13
N GLY A 118 9.84 1.15 -26.37
CA GLY A 118 9.95 1.14 -24.90
C GLY A 118 8.69 1.63 -24.17
N VAL A 119 7.66 2.12 -24.86
CA VAL A 119 6.37 2.44 -24.24
C VAL A 119 5.68 1.14 -23.84
N GLN A 120 5.23 1.05 -22.59
CA GLN A 120 4.48 -0.11 -22.13
C GLN A 120 3.10 -0.16 -22.79
N ARG A 121 2.93 -1.11 -23.71
CA ARG A 121 1.68 -1.44 -24.41
C ARG A 121 1.23 -2.87 -24.16
N VAL A 122 2.18 -3.77 -23.92
CA VAL A 122 1.93 -5.19 -23.61
C VAL A 122 2.32 -5.44 -22.17
N THR A 123 1.39 -5.98 -21.38
CA THR A 123 1.57 -6.29 -19.97
C THR A 123 1.18 -7.74 -19.72
N CYS A 124 1.30 -8.21 -18.47
CA CYS A 124 0.74 -9.51 -18.13
C CYS A 124 -0.80 -9.49 -18.29
N TRP A 125 -1.48 -8.38 -17.97
CA TRP A 125 -2.93 -8.26 -18.09
C TRP A 125 -3.40 -8.38 -19.54
N THR A 126 -2.72 -7.75 -20.51
CA THR A 126 -3.11 -7.79 -21.94
C THR A 126 -3.18 -9.19 -22.55
N CYS A 127 -2.60 -10.19 -21.88
CA CYS A 127 -2.66 -11.58 -22.32
C CYS A 127 -3.48 -12.45 -21.35
N HIS A 128 -3.26 -12.29 -20.04
CA HIS A 128 -3.75 -13.24 -19.08
C HIS A 128 -5.18 -12.98 -18.61
N HIS A 129 -5.60 -11.72 -18.38
CA HIS A 129 -6.95 -11.38 -17.87
C HIS A 129 -7.44 -12.30 -16.72
N GLY A 130 -6.57 -12.59 -15.74
CA GLY A 130 -6.89 -13.49 -14.62
C GLY A 130 -6.78 -14.98 -14.94
N ARG A 131 -6.17 -15.38 -16.06
CA ARG A 131 -5.98 -16.78 -16.47
C ARG A 131 -4.51 -17.13 -16.48
N ILE A 132 -4.17 -18.29 -15.93
CA ILE A 132 -2.79 -18.83 -15.98
C ILE A 132 -2.30 -19.04 -17.43
N THR A 133 -3.20 -19.42 -18.34
CA THR A 133 -2.92 -19.59 -19.77
C THR A 133 -3.81 -18.64 -20.57
N PRO A 134 -3.23 -17.67 -21.31
CA PRO A 134 -3.97 -16.74 -22.17
C PRO A 134 -4.89 -17.46 -23.16
N SER A 135 -6.09 -16.90 -23.40
CA SER A 135 -6.91 -17.33 -24.54
C SER A 135 -6.26 -16.86 -25.83
N THR A 136 -6.26 -17.70 -26.85
CA THR A 136 -5.87 -17.32 -28.22
C THR A 136 -7.07 -17.28 -29.17
N THR A 137 -8.26 -17.61 -28.68
CA THR A 137 -9.51 -17.57 -29.46
C THR A 137 -10.62 -17.05 -28.56
N ILE A 138 -11.51 -16.26 -29.16
CA ILE A 138 -12.69 -15.73 -28.49
C ILE A 138 -13.74 -16.83 -28.29
N ALA A 139 -14.46 -16.79 -27.16
CA ALA A 139 -15.65 -17.61 -26.96
C ALA A 139 -16.86 -16.89 -27.58
N LEU A 140 -17.57 -17.54 -28.51
CA LEU A 140 -18.71 -16.92 -29.20
C LEU A 140 -19.84 -16.51 -28.25
N ASP A 141 -20.05 -17.23 -27.15
CA ASP A 141 -21.03 -16.84 -26.13
C ASP A 141 -20.65 -15.52 -25.44
N ALA A 142 -19.35 -15.30 -25.21
CA ALA A 142 -18.85 -14.04 -24.64
C ALA A 142 -18.87 -12.88 -25.64
N TRP A 143 -18.89 -13.14 -26.96
CA TRP A 143 -18.97 -12.11 -27.99
C TRP A 143 -20.31 -11.38 -27.99
N TYR A 144 -21.38 -12.07 -27.59
CA TYR A 144 -22.73 -11.50 -27.50
C TYR A 144 -23.14 -11.13 -26.08
N ASP A 145 -22.25 -11.31 -25.09
CA ASP A 145 -22.45 -10.90 -23.71
C ASP A 145 -21.96 -9.45 -23.48
N ILE A 146 -22.12 -8.95 -22.25
CA ILE A 146 -21.60 -7.65 -21.83
C ILE A 146 -20.07 -7.67 -21.97
N PRO A 147 -19.47 -6.76 -22.78
CA PRO A 147 -18.03 -6.67 -22.92
C PRO A 147 -17.35 -6.49 -21.57
N ASN A 148 -16.12 -7.01 -21.44
CA ASN A 148 -15.30 -6.76 -20.26
C ASN A 148 -15.26 -5.25 -19.97
N ALA A 149 -15.70 -4.84 -18.77
CA ALA A 149 -15.75 -3.45 -18.34
C ALA A 149 -14.36 -2.89 -17.96
N GLU A 150 -13.34 -3.22 -18.75
CA GLU A 150 -11.97 -2.74 -18.59
C GLU A 150 -11.87 -1.31 -19.12
N ILE A 151 -11.12 -0.48 -18.41
CA ILE A 151 -10.93 0.93 -18.75
C ILE A 151 -9.47 1.21 -19.03
N ASP A 152 -9.21 2.13 -19.98
CA ASP A 152 -7.87 2.62 -20.25
C ASP A 152 -7.24 3.22 -18.98
N ASP A 153 -5.96 2.91 -18.75
CA ASP A 153 -5.15 3.48 -17.65
C ASP A 153 -5.16 5.02 -17.65
N LEU A 154 -5.22 5.64 -18.83
CA LEU A 154 -5.18 7.09 -18.99
C LEU A 154 -6.58 7.66 -19.15
N VAL A 155 -6.99 8.50 -18.20
CA VAL A 155 -8.26 9.23 -18.31
C VAL A 155 -8.07 10.41 -19.25
N ARG A 156 -8.77 10.40 -20.39
CA ARG A 156 -8.85 11.52 -21.34
C ARG A 156 -10.09 12.37 -21.06
N SER A 157 -10.01 13.67 -21.31
CA SER A 157 -11.18 14.55 -21.24
C SER A 157 -12.17 14.20 -22.35
N GLU A 158 -13.45 14.16 -22.00
CA GLU A 158 -14.55 13.86 -22.92
C GLU A 158 -15.31 15.15 -23.28
N SER A 159 -15.83 15.21 -24.51
CA SER A 159 -16.59 16.38 -24.97
C SER A 159 -17.84 16.57 -24.13
N GLY A 160 -18.12 17.83 -23.74
CA GLY A 160 -19.29 18.18 -22.94
C GLY A 160 -19.16 17.95 -21.44
N GLN A 161 -18.06 17.35 -20.97
CA GLN A 161 -17.79 17.19 -19.54
C GLN A 161 -17.05 18.40 -18.95
N PRO A 162 -17.22 18.70 -17.65
CA PRO A 162 -16.48 19.77 -16.99
C PRO A 162 -14.96 19.49 -16.98
N SER A 163 -14.16 20.56 -16.93
CA SER A 163 -12.71 20.41 -16.80
C SER A 163 -12.34 19.82 -15.43
N ALA A 164 -11.13 19.25 -15.33
CA ALA A 164 -10.63 18.74 -14.05
C ALA A 164 -10.65 19.81 -12.95
N ASP A 165 -10.29 21.05 -13.26
CA ASP A 165 -10.34 22.17 -12.32
C ASP A 165 -11.75 22.43 -11.80
N GLN A 166 -12.76 22.43 -12.68
CA GLN A 166 -14.16 22.64 -12.30
C GLN A 166 -14.67 21.52 -11.39
N ILE A 167 -14.27 20.27 -11.65
CA ILE A 167 -14.65 19.11 -10.84
C ILE A 167 -14.00 19.22 -9.44
N LEU A 168 -12.71 19.53 -9.38
CA LEU A 168 -11.99 19.70 -8.13
C LEU A 168 -12.50 20.90 -7.31
N ASP A 169 -12.86 22.01 -7.96
CA ASP A 169 -13.49 23.15 -7.30
C ASP A 169 -14.86 22.78 -6.73
N LYS A 170 -15.68 22.04 -7.49
CA LYS A 170 -16.98 21.54 -7.01
C LYS A 170 -16.80 20.66 -5.78
N TYR A 171 -15.79 19.81 -5.75
CA TYR A 171 -15.46 18.99 -4.59
C TYR A 171 -15.09 19.82 -3.36
N ILE A 172 -14.21 20.82 -3.52
CA ILE A 172 -13.84 21.75 -2.45
C ILE A 172 -15.09 22.44 -1.87
N GLN A 173 -16.02 22.86 -2.73
CA GLN A 173 -17.28 23.47 -2.28
C GLN A 173 -18.19 22.46 -1.57
N ALA A 174 -18.36 21.25 -2.13
CA ALA A 174 -19.21 20.21 -1.56
C ALA A 174 -18.78 19.77 -0.15
N LEU A 175 -17.47 19.82 0.13
CA LEU A 175 -16.93 19.51 1.44
C LEU A 175 -17.16 20.58 2.51
N GLY A 176 -17.55 21.80 2.14
CA GLY A 176 -17.74 22.90 3.09
C GLY A 176 -17.12 24.24 2.68
N GLY A 177 -16.42 24.27 1.54
CA GLY A 177 -15.81 25.47 0.95
C GLY A 177 -14.37 25.71 1.39
N ALA A 178 -13.60 26.40 0.55
CA ALA A 178 -12.17 26.62 0.74
C ALA A 178 -11.81 27.26 2.09
N GLN A 179 -12.61 28.22 2.57
CA GLN A 179 -12.36 28.90 3.85
C GLN A 179 -12.44 27.95 5.05
N ARG A 180 -13.45 27.06 5.09
CA ARG A 180 -13.57 26.08 6.18
C ARG A 180 -12.46 25.04 6.11
N LEU A 181 -12.16 24.54 4.90
CA LEU A 181 -11.09 23.57 4.70
C LEU A 181 -9.72 24.14 5.09
N ALA A 182 -9.47 25.44 4.86
CA ALA A 182 -8.24 26.10 5.31
C ALA A 182 -8.11 26.17 6.84
N GLY A 183 -9.23 26.14 7.58
CA GLY A 183 -9.26 26.09 9.04
C GLY A 183 -9.08 24.70 9.65
N LEU A 184 -9.03 23.64 8.83
CA LEU A 184 -8.78 22.27 9.29
C LEU A 184 -7.27 22.02 9.37
N THR A 185 -6.73 21.98 10.58
CA THR A 185 -5.29 21.81 10.84
C THR A 185 -4.92 20.38 11.24
N SER A 186 -5.86 19.65 11.83
CA SER A 186 -5.70 18.25 12.22
C SER A 186 -7.06 17.59 12.39
N PHE A 187 -7.09 16.25 12.38
CA PHE A 187 -8.21 15.50 12.92
C PHE A 187 -7.79 14.12 13.42
N VAL A 188 -8.61 13.57 14.30
CA VAL A 188 -8.58 12.17 14.71
C VAL A 188 -9.93 11.55 14.37
N ALA A 189 -9.91 10.52 13.55
CA ALA A 189 -11.07 9.73 13.21
C ALA A 189 -10.92 8.33 13.81
N THR A 190 -11.96 7.83 14.47
CA THR A 190 -11.96 6.51 15.10
C THR A 190 -13.17 5.69 14.67
N GLY A 191 -13.02 4.38 14.65
CA GLY A 191 -14.05 3.47 14.19
C GLY A 191 -13.63 2.03 14.29
N THR A 192 -14.26 1.21 13.46
CA THR A 192 -14.00 -0.24 13.38
C THR A 192 -13.61 -0.61 11.95
N ALA A 193 -12.68 -1.55 11.80
CA ALA A 193 -12.36 -2.18 10.52
C ALA A 193 -12.71 -3.68 10.55
N VAL A 194 -13.20 -4.17 9.41
CA VAL A 194 -13.50 -5.58 9.18
C VAL A 194 -12.75 -6.02 7.92
N ALA A 195 -11.84 -6.98 8.10
CA ALA A 195 -11.18 -7.65 6.98
C ALA A 195 -12.15 -8.63 6.29
N TYR A 196 -11.96 -8.84 4.99
CA TYR A 196 -12.72 -9.86 4.26
C TYR A 196 -12.10 -11.26 4.43
N GLY A 197 -12.95 -12.30 4.49
CA GLY A 197 -12.55 -13.71 4.57
C GLY A 197 -12.47 -14.28 6.00
N GLU A 198 -12.01 -15.53 6.12
CA GLU A 198 -11.97 -16.30 7.38
C GLU A 198 -10.99 -15.75 8.43
N LEU A 199 -10.13 -14.80 8.04
CA LEU A 199 -9.27 -14.04 8.95
C LEU A 199 -10.00 -12.89 9.66
N GLY A 200 -11.31 -12.74 9.38
CA GLY A 200 -12.19 -11.70 9.91
C GLY A 200 -12.13 -11.54 11.43
N GLY A 201 -12.04 -10.30 11.85
CA GLY A 201 -12.19 -9.87 13.24
C GLY A 201 -12.56 -8.40 13.23
N ASN A 202 -13.32 -7.97 14.23
CA ASN A 202 -13.56 -6.54 14.46
C ASN A 202 -12.25 -5.94 15.00
N ALA A 203 -11.65 -5.04 14.23
CA ALA A 203 -10.48 -4.29 14.65
C ALA A 203 -10.88 -2.85 14.97
N ASP A 204 -10.17 -2.22 15.90
CA ASP A 204 -10.22 -0.77 16.03
C ASP A 204 -9.51 -0.15 14.84
N PHE A 205 -10.13 0.87 14.27
CA PHE A 205 -9.58 1.68 13.18
C PHE A 205 -9.36 3.10 13.66
N THR A 206 -8.21 3.69 13.33
CA THR A 206 -7.92 5.09 13.63
C THR A 206 -7.17 5.76 12.49
N ILE A 207 -7.59 6.97 12.14
CA ILE A 207 -6.80 7.89 11.31
C ILE A 207 -6.41 9.08 12.18
N LEU A 208 -5.11 9.38 12.20
CA LEU A 208 -4.54 10.60 12.71
C LEU A 208 -4.06 11.40 11.52
N ALA A 209 -4.44 12.66 11.38
CA ALA A 209 -3.97 13.51 10.30
C ALA A 209 -3.60 14.90 10.84
N LYS A 210 -2.49 15.44 10.36
CA LYS A 210 -2.05 16.80 10.66
C LYS A 210 -1.56 17.47 9.38
N GLY A 211 -2.09 18.66 9.13
CA GLY A 211 -1.81 19.41 7.92
C GLY A 211 -0.36 19.89 7.87
N PRO A 212 0.20 20.08 6.67
CA PRO A 212 -0.43 19.85 5.37
C PRO A 212 -0.33 18.40 4.85
N ASN A 213 0.52 17.56 5.44
CA ASN A 213 0.94 16.32 4.80
C ASN A 213 1.38 15.21 5.77
N GLN A 214 0.82 15.13 6.97
CA GLN A 214 1.10 14.05 7.92
C GLN A 214 -0.14 13.20 8.14
N ARG A 215 0.02 11.88 8.10
CA ARG A 215 -1.07 10.93 8.35
C ARG A 215 -0.56 9.63 8.94
N THR A 216 -1.33 9.05 9.86
CA THR A 216 -1.18 7.68 10.33
C THR A 216 -2.52 6.98 10.32
N THR A 217 -2.61 5.85 9.63
CA THR A 217 -3.72 4.91 9.70
C THR A 217 -3.28 3.75 10.59
N LEU A 218 -4.11 3.36 11.56
CA LEU A 218 -3.83 2.29 12.51
C LEU A 218 -5.01 1.31 12.57
N ILE A 219 -4.70 0.03 12.52
CA ILE A 219 -5.63 -1.08 12.73
C ILE A 219 -5.11 -1.91 13.90
N THR A 220 -5.92 -2.08 14.94
CA THR A 220 -5.55 -2.87 16.13
C THR A 220 -6.60 -3.93 16.41
N TYR A 221 -6.18 -5.18 16.51
CA TYR A 221 -7.07 -6.31 16.81
C TYR A 221 -7.10 -6.55 18.33
N LYS A 222 -8.02 -5.90 19.04
CA LYS A 222 -8.11 -6.01 20.51
C LYS A 222 -8.34 -7.44 21.00
N ASP A 223 -9.19 -8.18 20.31
CA ASP A 223 -9.54 -9.56 20.67
C ASP A 223 -8.46 -10.57 20.26
N HIS A 224 -7.47 -10.13 19.47
CA HIS A 224 -6.37 -10.92 18.96
C HIS A 224 -5.04 -10.16 19.06
N PRO A 225 -4.58 -9.79 20.27
CA PRO A 225 -3.38 -8.97 20.44
C PRO A 225 -2.12 -9.65 19.90
N GLU A 226 -2.09 -10.98 19.81
CA GLU A 226 -1.04 -11.77 19.18
C GLU A 226 -0.88 -11.49 17.67
N ARG A 227 -1.91 -10.95 17.01
CA ARG A 227 -1.83 -10.50 15.63
C ARG A 227 -1.07 -9.18 15.50
N GLY A 228 -0.82 -8.45 16.58
CA GLY A 228 -0.21 -7.13 16.54
C GLY A 228 -1.12 -6.07 15.89
N ALA A 229 -0.52 -4.92 15.57
CA ALA A 229 -1.21 -3.80 14.93
C ALA A 229 -0.61 -3.52 13.55
N SER A 230 -1.48 -3.22 12.59
CA SER A 230 -1.07 -2.73 11.27
C SER A 230 -1.09 -1.21 11.26
N SER A 231 -0.07 -0.59 10.68
CA SER A 231 -0.02 0.86 10.56
C SER A 231 0.63 1.31 9.26
N TRP A 232 0.09 2.39 8.70
CA TRP A 232 0.67 3.13 7.58
C TRP A 232 0.81 4.56 8.03
N SER A 233 2.04 5.07 8.04
CA SER A 233 2.33 6.42 8.53
C SER A 233 3.18 7.18 7.52
N PHE A 234 2.99 8.50 7.51
CA PHE A 234 3.75 9.44 6.73
C PHE A 234 3.93 10.72 7.54
N ASP A 235 5.18 11.13 7.74
CA ASP A 235 5.53 12.30 8.57
C ASP A 235 5.66 13.60 7.77
N GLY A 236 5.29 13.58 6.49
CA GLY A 236 5.49 14.68 5.54
C GLY A 236 6.71 14.48 4.64
N ARG A 237 7.61 13.55 4.98
CA ARG A 237 8.80 13.23 4.21
C ARG A 237 9.04 11.74 4.07
N THR A 238 9.03 11.01 5.18
CA THR A 238 9.27 9.56 5.26
C THR A 238 7.97 8.84 5.56
N GLY A 239 7.79 7.69 4.91
CA GLY A 239 6.67 6.81 5.12
C GLY A 239 7.12 5.53 5.81
N TRP A 240 6.26 4.92 6.60
CA TRP A 240 6.50 3.63 7.22
C TRP A 240 5.27 2.75 7.14
N MET A 241 5.51 1.46 6.96
CA MET A 241 4.48 0.44 7.02
C MET A 241 4.85 -0.57 8.10
N LYS A 242 3.84 -1.01 8.83
CA LYS A 242 3.88 -2.18 9.70
C LYS A 242 2.68 -3.04 9.38
N THR A 243 2.93 -4.25 8.93
CA THR A 243 1.91 -5.26 8.65
C THR A 243 2.36 -6.55 9.32
N PRO A 244 1.82 -6.86 10.51
CA PRO A 244 2.13 -8.12 11.17
C PRO A 244 1.85 -9.29 10.24
N ARG A 245 2.79 -10.24 10.16
CA ARG A 245 2.79 -11.37 9.21
C ARG A 245 2.96 -11.01 7.72
N GLY A 246 3.15 -9.73 7.39
CA GLY A 246 3.61 -9.33 6.06
C GLY A 246 5.08 -9.71 5.84
N LEU A 247 5.48 -9.92 4.59
CA LEU A 247 6.83 -10.37 4.21
C LEU A 247 7.96 -9.57 4.87
N LEU A 248 7.79 -8.24 4.96
CA LEU A 248 8.81 -7.33 5.50
C LEU A 248 8.53 -6.91 6.95
N GLY A 249 7.35 -7.25 7.50
CA GLY A 249 6.94 -6.89 8.86
C GLY A 249 6.78 -5.39 9.11
N GLU A 250 7.89 -4.69 9.38
CA GLU A 250 7.95 -3.24 9.60
C GLU A 250 9.10 -2.64 8.79
N TYR A 251 8.81 -1.66 7.94
CA TYR A 251 9.81 -1.09 7.05
C TYR A 251 9.49 0.35 6.62
N GLU A 252 10.54 1.08 6.23
CA GLU A 252 10.42 2.42 5.64
C GLU A 252 9.96 2.29 4.18
N LEU A 253 8.88 3.00 3.85
CA LEU A 253 8.27 3.01 2.53
C LEU A 253 9.15 3.73 1.52
N VAL A 254 9.18 3.18 0.31
CA VAL A 254 9.84 3.74 -0.87
C VAL A 254 8.93 3.57 -2.10
N GLY A 255 9.39 4.02 -3.27
CA GLY A 255 8.68 3.76 -4.52
C GLY A 255 7.23 4.27 -4.53
N SER A 256 6.34 3.48 -5.11
CA SER A 256 4.93 3.85 -5.30
C SER A 256 4.13 3.88 -4.02
N GLU A 257 4.45 3.04 -3.03
CA GLU A 257 3.75 3.02 -1.75
C GLU A 257 4.02 4.29 -0.93
N LEU A 258 5.25 4.83 -0.98
CA LEU A 258 5.57 6.14 -0.41
C LEU A 258 4.76 7.27 -1.06
N ASP A 259 4.66 7.27 -2.41
CA ASP A 259 3.86 8.26 -3.13
C ASP A 259 2.37 8.12 -2.79
N GLY A 260 1.91 6.89 -2.60
CA GLY A 260 0.56 6.57 -2.19
C GLY A 260 0.19 7.13 -0.81
N VAL A 261 1.00 6.86 0.22
CA VAL A 261 0.73 7.39 1.57
C VAL A 261 0.87 8.91 1.64
N ARG A 262 1.74 9.51 0.81
CA ARG A 262 1.83 10.97 0.64
C ARG A 262 0.53 11.53 0.08
N LEU A 263 0.01 10.98 -1.01
CA LEU A 263 -1.25 11.42 -1.60
C LEU A 263 -2.40 11.29 -0.60
N GLU A 264 -2.47 10.17 0.12
CA GLU A 264 -3.45 9.93 1.17
C GLU A 264 -3.39 10.95 2.32
N ALA A 265 -2.19 11.41 2.69
CA ALA A 265 -2.01 12.47 3.68
C ALA A 265 -2.46 13.83 3.14
N GLN A 266 -2.15 14.16 1.89
CA GLN A 266 -2.59 15.41 1.25
C GLN A 266 -4.11 15.44 1.05
N LEU A 267 -4.73 14.34 0.63
CA LEU A 267 -6.19 14.23 0.46
C LEU A 267 -6.97 14.30 1.78
N SER A 268 -6.29 14.12 2.92
CA SER A 268 -6.88 14.38 4.25
C SER A 268 -7.13 15.88 4.48
N PHE A 269 -6.47 16.75 3.71
CA PHE A 269 -6.65 18.22 3.72
C PHE A 269 -6.97 18.73 2.31
N PRO A 270 -8.17 18.41 1.78
CA PRO A 270 -8.50 18.53 0.37
C PRO A 270 -8.60 19.97 -0.16
N GLY A 271 -8.46 20.98 0.69
CA GLY A 271 -8.38 22.38 0.26
C GLY A 271 -7.22 22.66 -0.69
N GLN A 272 -6.17 21.83 -0.67
CA GLN A 272 -5.01 21.91 -1.57
C GLN A 272 -4.95 20.73 -2.56
N ILE A 273 -6.10 20.12 -2.89
CA ILE A 273 -6.15 18.93 -3.75
C ILE A 273 -5.53 19.18 -5.13
N LYS A 274 -5.67 20.39 -5.68
CA LYS A 274 -5.11 20.74 -6.99
C LYS A 274 -3.58 20.69 -6.99
N GLN A 275 -2.95 20.87 -5.84
CA GLN A 275 -1.50 20.81 -5.63
C GLN A 275 -1.00 19.41 -5.20
N ALA A 276 -1.91 18.45 -4.97
CA ALA A 276 -1.52 17.11 -4.54
C ALA A 276 -0.85 16.30 -5.67
N LEU A 277 -1.21 16.58 -6.92
CA LEU A 277 -0.67 15.95 -8.13
C LEU A 277 -0.53 16.99 -9.25
N ASP A 278 0.24 16.63 -10.27
CA ASP A 278 0.47 17.45 -11.45
C ASP A 278 -0.39 16.98 -12.63
N ASN A 279 -0.47 17.79 -13.69
CA ASN A 279 -1.04 17.41 -14.98
C ASN A 279 -2.44 16.79 -14.89
N TRP A 280 -3.34 17.43 -14.13
CA TRP A 280 -4.73 17.01 -14.01
C TRP A 280 -5.39 16.93 -15.39
N ARG A 281 -5.90 15.75 -15.72
CA ARG A 281 -6.63 15.44 -16.95
C ARG A 281 -7.94 14.75 -16.62
N GLY A 282 -8.88 14.75 -17.57
CA GLY A 282 -10.19 14.14 -17.38
C GLY A 282 -11.30 15.18 -17.33
N GLY A 283 -12.40 14.81 -16.66
CA GLY A 283 -13.73 15.19 -17.11
C GLY A 283 -14.23 14.09 -18.04
N ALA A 284 -14.36 12.88 -17.51
CA ALA A 284 -14.77 11.70 -18.25
C ALA A 284 -15.82 10.94 -17.45
N ALA A 285 -16.90 10.53 -18.10
CA ALA A 285 -17.93 9.73 -17.45
C ALA A 285 -17.42 8.30 -17.28
N ARG A 286 -17.42 7.77 -16.06
CA ARG A 286 -17.03 6.39 -15.76
C ARG A 286 -18.05 5.76 -14.83
N SER A 287 -18.53 4.59 -15.22
CA SER A 287 -19.48 3.83 -14.41
C SER A 287 -18.76 3.07 -13.30
N ILE A 288 -19.32 3.10 -12.09
CA ILE A 288 -18.94 2.24 -10.97
C ILE A 288 -20.22 1.53 -10.52
N GLY A 289 -20.34 0.25 -10.90
CA GLY A 289 -21.63 -0.44 -10.84
C GLY A 289 -22.65 0.27 -11.72
N ASP A 290 -23.86 0.49 -11.22
CA ASP A 290 -24.96 1.09 -11.99
C ASP A 290 -25.00 2.62 -11.94
N ARG A 291 -23.92 3.27 -11.49
CA ARG A 291 -23.85 4.73 -11.32
C ARG A 291 -22.68 5.33 -12.08
N ASP A 292 -22.91 6.48 -12.71
CA ASP A 292 -21.87 7.23 -13.41
C ASP A 292 -21.22 8.28 -12.52
N PHE A 293 -19.90 8.38 -12.66
CA PHE A 293 -19.04 9.30 -11.93
C PHE A 293 -18.20 10.12 -12.92
N LEU A 294 -17.76 11.30 -12.48
CA LEU A 294 -16.79 12.11 -13.20
C LEU A 294 -15.38 11.72 -12.75
N ALA A 295 -14.61 11.12 -13.66
CA ALA A 295 -13.22 10.77 -13.41
C ALA A 295 -12.27 11.90 -13.83
N VAL A 296 -11.34 12.22 -12.94
CA VAL A 296 -10.16 13.06 -13.22
C VAL A 296 -8.92 12.32 -12.75
N GLN A 297 -7.79 12.52 -13.42
CA GLN A 297 -6.55 11.82 -13.14
C GLN A 297 -5.39 12.80 -13.03
N GLY A 298 -4.64 12.69 -11.94
CA GLY A 298 -3.39 13.41 -11.73
C GLY A 298 -2.18 12.50 -11.92
N SER A 299 -1.04 13.11 -12.19
CA SER A 299 0.26 12.44 -12.32
C SER A 299 1.16 12.81 -11.13
N GLY A 300 1.89 11.83 -10.61
CA GLY A 300 2.89 12.01 -9.56
C GLY A 300 4.29 11.61 -10.04
N PRO A 301 5.26 11.56 -9.10
CA PRO A 301 6.63 11.18 -9.40
C PRO A 301 6.74 9.82 -10.11
N ARG A 302 7.78 9.64 -10.93
CA ARG A 302 8.18 8.34 -11.50
C ARG A 302 7.09 7.63 -12.33
N GLY A 303 6.04 8.33 -12.77
CA GLY A 303 4.94 7.72 -13.53
C GLY A 303 3.82 7.16 -12.67
N PHE A 304 3.80 7.48 -11.37
CA PHE A 304 2.65 7.30 -10.49
C PHE A 304 1.44 8.05 -11.05
N LEU A 305 0.27 7.41 -11.05
CA LEU A 305 -1.00 8.05 -11.44
C LEU A 305 -2.02 7.88 -10.33
N ALA A 306 -2.94 8.83 -10.18
CA ALA A 306 -4.14 8.60 -9.38
C ALA A 306 -5.38 9.14 -10.09
N THR A 307 -6.39 8.29 -10.21
CA THR A 307 -7.71 8.63 -10.73
C THR A 307 -8.68 8.82 -9.58
N LEU A 308 -9.33 9.96 -9.56
CA LEU A 308 -10.35 10.35 -8.59
C LEU A 308 -11.70 10.38 -9.29
N TYR A 309 -12.70 9.73 -8.68
CA TYR A 309 -14.05 9.60 -9.21
C TYR A 309 -15.01 10.38 -8.33
N PHE A 310 -15.68 11.37 -8.90
CA PHE A 310 -16.58 12.28 -8.21
C PHE A 310 -18.03 12.01 -8.58
N ASP A 311 -18.90 11.99 -7.58
CA ASP A 311 -20.34 11.90 -7.79
C ASP A 311 -20.83 13.22 -8.43
N PRO A 312 -21.41 13.19 -9.65
CA PRO A 312 -21.82 14.40 -10.33
C PRO A 312 -22.96 15.14 -9.62
N ALA A 313 -23.80 14.45 -8.84
CA ALA A 313 -24.90 15.06 -8.12
C ALA A 313 -24.40 15.80 -6.86
N THR A 314 -23.55 15.16 -6.07
CA THR A 314 -23.10 15.72 -4.78
C THR A 314 -21.78 16.49 -4.86
N GLY A 315 -20.97 16.23 -5.88
CA GLY A 315 -19.59 16.72 -5.99
C GLY A 315 -18.60 15.99 -5.07
N LEU A 316 -19.04 14.98 -4.31
CA LEU A 316 -18.19 14.27 -3.36
C LEU A 316 -17.34 13.20 -4.05
N LEU A 317 -16.13 13.00 -3.53
CA LEU A 317 -15.22 11.95 -3.97
C LEU A 317 -15.78 10.58 -3.57
N ALA A 318 -16.01 9.70 -4.53
CA ALA A 318 -16.52 8.36 -4.27
C ALA A 318 -15.41 7.31 -4.31
N ARG A 319 -14.35 7.52 -5.11
CA ARG A 319 -13.25 6.58 -5.25
C ARG A 319 -11.95 7.28 -5.60
N VAL A 320 -10.85 6.78 -5.06
CA VAL A 320 -9.49 6.97 -5.57
C VAL A 320 -8.97 5.62 -6.03
N VAL A 321 -8.37 5.58 -7.22
CA VAL A 321 -7.49 4.48 -7.62
C VAL A 321 -6.12 5.08 -7.91
N ARG A 322 -5.10 4.65 -7.17
CA ARG A 322 -3.71 5.02 -7.41
C ARG A 322 -2.96 3.86 -8.08
N TYR A 323 -1.98 4.19 -8.91
CA TYR A 323 -1.28 3.24 -9.75
C TYR A 323 0.23 3.44 -9.64
N GLY A 324 0.90 2.47 -9.03
CA GLY A 324 2.35 2.36 -9.06
C GLY A 324 2.84 1.82 -10.43
N PRO A 325 3.87 2.40 -11.05
CA PRO A 325 4.45 1.85 -12.27
C PRO A 325 5.19 0.53 -11.99
N SER A 326 5.08 -0.42 -12.91
CA SER A 326 5.90 -1.63 -12.93
C SER A 326 6.15 -2.06 -14.39
N PRO A 327 7.24 -2.77 -14.70
CA PRO A 327 7.55 -3.21 -16.08
C PRO A 327 6.51 -4.17 -16.67
N ILE A 328 5.63 -4.74 -15.85
CA ILE A 328 4.65 -5.76 -16.24
C ILE A 328 3.18 -5.31 -16.12
N GLY A 329 2.97 -4.00 -15.98
CA GLY A 329 1.66 -3.37 -15.78
C GLY A 329 1.68 -2.41 -14.61
N ARG A 330 0.56 -1.71 -14.37
CA ARG A 330 0.40 -0.83 -13.22
C ARG A 330 -0.10 -1.60 -12.00
N MET A 331 0.35 -1.19 -10.81
CA MET A 331 -0.03 -1.78 -9.53
C MET A 331 -1.11 -0.90 -8.88
N PRO A 332 -2.39 -1.30 -8.93
CA PRO A 332 -3.48 -0.51 -8.38
C PRO A 332 -3.61 -0.63 -6.86
N THR A 333 -4.00 0.46 -6.22
CA THR A 333 -4.62 0.49 -4.89
C THR A 333 -5.86 1.36 -4.97
N GLN A 334 -6.96 0.88 -4.43
CA GLN A 334 -8.26 1.55 -4.46
C GLN A 334 -8.74 1.89 -3.05
N ILE A 335 -9.32 3.07 -2.92
CA ILE A 335 -10.06 3.50 -1.74
C ILE A 335 -11.42 4.01 -2.21
N ASP A 336 -12.49 3.38 -1.76
CA ASP A 336 -13.86 3.87 -1.91
C ASP A 336 -14.27 4.66 -0.66
N TYR A 337 -15.00 5.74 -0.86
CA TYR A 337 -15.51 6.62 0.19
C TYR A 337 -17.04 6.68 0.11
N SER A 338 -17.70 6.50 1.25
CA SER A 338 -19.16 6.65 1.35
C SER A 338 -19.57 7.17 2.73
N ASP A 339 -20.88 7.37 2.92
CA ASP A 339 -21.46 7.86 4.18
C ASP A 339 -20.84 9.21 4.62
N TYR A 340 -20.87 10.20 3.73
CA TYR A 340 -20.35 11.52 4.05
C TYR A 340 -21.24 12.23 5.08
N ARG A 341 -20.65 12.63 6.22
CA ARG A 341 -21.34 13.34 7.30
C ARG A 341 -20.68 14.67 7.61
N ASP A 342 -21.49 15.62 8.07
CA ASP A 342 -21.02 16.93 8.49
C ASP A 342 -20.40 16.87 9.89
N VAL A 343 -19.20 17.41 10.04
CA VAL A 343 -18.48 17.54 11.31
C VAL A 343 -17.97 18.98 11.39
N GLY A 344 -18.77 19.85 12.01
CA GLY A 344 -18.42 21.26 12.17
C GLY A 344 -18.40 22.04 10.85
N GLY A 345 -19.30 21.71 9.92
CA GLY A 345 -19.42 22.35 8.61
C GLY A 345 -18.43 21.84 7.55
N ILE A 346 -17.68 20.77 7.87
CA ILE A 346 -16.81 20.05 6.93
C ILE A 346 -17.36 18.63 6.76
N LYS A 347 -17.50 18.16 5.53
CA LYS A 347 -17.92 16.78 5.28
C LYS A 347 -16.74 15.81 5.34
N PHE A 348 -16.90 14.72 6.07
CA PHE A 348 -15.95 13.60 6.13
C PHE A 348 -16.64 12.31 5.67
N PRO A 349 -15.98 11.41 4.94
CA PRO A 349 -16.51 10.08 4.69
C PRO A 349 -16.45 9.25 5.99
N PHE A 350 -17.55 8.58 6.35
CA PHE A 350 -17.61 7.70 7.52
C PHE A 350 -17.48 6.22 7.14
N GLU A 351 -17.44 5.87 5.85
CA GLU A 351 -17.11 4.52 5.40
C GLU A 351 -16.01 4.56 4.33
N TYR A 352 -15.03 3.68 4.51
CA TYR A 352 -13.90 3.50 3.62
C TYR A 352 -13.82 2.03 3.22
N LYS A 353 -13.63 1.73 1.93
CA LYS A 353 -13.28 0.38 1.48
C LYS A 353 -11.92 0.43 0.80
N PHE A 354 -10.94 -0.24 1.39
CA PHE A 354 -9.59 -0.35 0.85
C PHE A 354 -9.49 -1.66 0.09
N THR A 355 -8.99 -1.61 -1.15
CA THR A 355 -8.78 -2.78 -2.00
C THR A 355 -7.42 -2.66 -2.70
N TRP A 356 -6.65 -3.73 -2.69
CA TRP A 356 -5.38 -3.85 -3.40
C TRP A 356 -5.19 -5.29 -3.89
N LEU A 357 -4.07 -5.56 -4.55
CA LEU A 357 -3.87 -6.78 -5.35
C LEU A 357 -3.99 -8.11 -4.58
N ASP A 358 -3.77 -8.10 -3.27
CA ASP A 358 -3.83 -9.30 -2.41
C ASP A 358 -4.67 -9.07 -1.13
N GLY A 359 -5.55 -8.07 -1.11
CA GLY A 359 -6.40 -7.85 0.05
C GLY A 359 -7.42 -6.73 -0.06
N ARG A 360 -8.37 -6.76 0.87
CA ARG A 360 -9.35 -5.69 1.08
C ARG A 360 -9.87 -5.66 2.51
N TYR A 361 -10.24 -4.48 2.98
CA TYR A 361 -10.99 -4.30 4.23
C TYR A 361 -11.95 -3.11 4.14
N THR A 362 -12.96 -3.11 5.00
CA THR A 362 -13.88 -1.99 5.16
C THR A 362 -13.70 -1.39 6.54
N ALA A 363 -13.52 -0.07 6.61
CA ALA A 363 -13.50 0.69 7.85
C ALA A 363 -14.74 1.57 7.94
N LYS A 364 -15.40 1.56 9.09
CA LYS A 364 -16.52 2.44 9.42
C LYS A 364 -16.15 3.31 10.60
N LEU A 365 -16.18 4.62 10.40
CA LEU A 365 -15.94 5.60 11.44
C LEU A 365 -17.18 5.76 12.32
N ASN A 366 -16.93 5.95 13.61
CA ASN A 366 -17.94 6.30 14.59
C ASN A 366 -17.82 7.78 15.02
N ASP A 367 -16.60 8.32 14.99
CA ASP A 367 -16.31 9.66 15.50
C ASP A 367 -15.17 10.32 14.73
N VAL A 368 -15.28 11.63 14.53
CA VAL A 368 -14.25 12.49 13.93
C VAL A 368 -14.14 13.74 14.78
N LYS A 369 -12.95 14.00 15.33
CA LYS A 369 -12.63 15.20 16.10
C LYS A 369 -11.64 16.06 15.33
N THR A 370 -12.03 17.27 14.98
CA THR A 370 -11.21 18.22 14.21
C THR A 370 -10.38 19.11 15.14
N ASN A 371 -9.26 19.62 14.63
CA ASN A 371 -8.38 20.59 15.27
C ASN A 371 -7.89 20.18 16.67
N VAL A 372 -7.70 18.86 16.89
CA VAL A 372 -7.14 18.31 18.12
C VAL A 372 -5.61 18.31 18.07
N ALA A 373 -4.97 18.51 19.22
CA ALA A 373 -3.52 18.37 19.32
C ALA A 373 -3.12 16.90 19.13
N ILE A 374 -2.15 16.65 18.23
CA ILE A 374 -1.60 15.32 17.97
C ILE A 374 -0.09 15.40 18.14
N ASP A 375 0.46 14.50 18.96
CA ASP A 375 1.89 14.36 19.15
C ASP A 375 2.58 14.02 17.83
N ALA A 376 3.66 14.73 17.50
CA ALA A 376 4.43 14.51 16.28
C ALA A 376 5.00 13.08 16.21
N ALA A 377 5.29 12.44 17.34
CA ALA A 377 5.76 11.06 17.41
C ALA A 377 4.72 10.02 16.92
N ARG A 378 3.47 10.45 16.69
CA ARG A 378 2.43 9.60 16.08
C ARG A 378 2.55 9.51 14.57
N PHE A 379 3.43 10.29 13.95
CA PHE A 379 3.71 10.30 12.52
C PHE A 379 5.16 9.83 12.30
N GLY A 380 5.38 8.96 11.30
CA GLY A 380 6.68 8.33 11.04
C GLY A 380 6.78 6.91 11.61
N ARG A 381 7.99 6.46 11.94
CA ARG A 381 8.22 5.06 12.33
C ARG A 381 7.29 4.64 13.48
N PRO A 382 6.50 3.56 13.33
CA PRO A 382 5.64 3.06 14.40
C PRO A 382 6.45 2.82 15.68
N SER A 383 5.93 3.24 16.83
CA SER A 383 6.58 2.95 18.11
C SER A 383 6.59 1.44 18.35
N ALA A 384 7.73 0.92 18.79
CA ALA A 384 7.80 -0.41 19.36
C ALA A 384 6.98 -0.37 20.66
N LYS A 385 5.86 -1.11 20.70
CA LYS A 385 5.23 -1.48 21.95
C LYS A 385 5.88 -2.75 22.46
#